data_AF-A0AAJ7W9P7-F1
#
_entry.id   AF-A0AAJ7W9P7-F1
#
_cell.length_a   1.000
_cell.length_b   1.000
_cell.length_c   1.000
_cell.angle_alpha   90.00
_cell.angle_beta   90.00
_cell.angle_gamma   90.00
#
_symmetry.space_group_name_H-M   'P 1'
#
loop_
_entity.id
_entity.type
_entity.pdbx_description
1 polymer ?
#
loop_
_entity_poly.entity_id
_entity_poly.type
_entity_poly.pdbx_seq_one_letter_code
_entity_poly.pdbx_strand_id
1 'polypeptide(L)'
;MEALITCQHPSSDLYSFHGKIEIKNTIQHGVSGHLTTHNLLLRGSRLKDTDYIVGCAVYTGHDSKLSLNSKIRSTKFSTVEKSINKQILLFITILTFEVIFSCIMKNVFQSTYKLPYLGPEESINVGSVILDFLNFTVLYNYTVPISLYVTIGKSISILMNKLSLQLIDCRFST
;
A
#
# COMPACT_ATOMS: atom_id res chain seq x y z
N MET A 1 -31.42 27.13 -32.92
CA MET A 1 -30.14 26.75 -33.55
C MET A 1 -29.71 25.46 -32.89
N GLU A 2 -29.72 24.36 -33.62
CA GLU A 2 -29.38 23.04 -33.08
C GLU A 2 -27.99 22.65 -33.59
N ALA A 3 -27.13 22.17 -32.70
CA ALA A 3 -25.81 21.67 -33.05
C ALA A 3 -25.69 20.20 -32.63
N LEU A 4 -25.28 19.35 -33.56
CA LEU A 4 -25.01 17.94 -33.31
C LEU A 4 -23.50 17.75 -33.26
N ILE A 5 -23.00 17.18 -32.16
CA ILE A 5 -21.58 16.84 -31.98
C ILE A 5 -21.46 15.32 -32.05
N THR A 6 -20.68 14.82 -32.99
CA THR A 6 -20.35 13.40 -33.12
C THR A 6 -18.87 13.22 -32.80
N CYS A 7 -18.53 12.25 -31.95
CA CYS A 7 -17.18 12.04 -31.45
C CYS A 7 -16.82 10.56 -31.45
N GLN A 8 -15.53 10.27 -31.53
CA GLN A 8 -14.99 8.91 -31.38
C GLN A 8 -15.30 8.34 -29.98
N HIS A 9 -15.33 7.01 -29.86
CA HIS A 9 -15.40 6.33 -28.56
C HIS A 9 -14.24 6.77 -27.64
N PRO A 10 -14.47 6.94 -26.33
CA PRO A 10 -13.44 7.42 -25.41
C PRO A 10 -12.23 6.48 -25.39
N SER A 11 -11.05 7.04 -25.63
CA SER A 11 -9.76 6.34 -25.64
C SER A 11 -8.84 6.90 -24.55
N SER A 12 -7.90 6.08 -24.08
CA SER A 12 -6.87 6.50 -23.11
C SER A 12 -5.78 7.40 -23.72
N ASP A 13 -5.72 7.50 -25.05
CA ASP A 13 -4.79 8.38 -25.73
C ASP A 13 -5.19 9.85 -25.58
N LEU A 14 -4.37 10.59 -24.83
CA LEU A 14 -4.58 12.01 -24.53
C LEU A 14 -4.44 12.89 -25.78
N TYR A 15 -3.63 12.50 -26.77
CA TYR A 15 -3.23 13.35 -27.88
C TYR A 15 -4.06 13.16 -29.16
N SER A 16 -4.80 12.06 -29.26
CA SER A 16 -5.64 11.75 -30.43
C SER A 16 -7.12 11.99 -30.15
N PHE A 17 -7.73 13.01 -30.75
CA PHE A 17 -9.16 13.27 -30.67
C PHE A 17 -9.73 13.58 -32.06
N HIS A 18 -10.78 12.86 -32.41
CA HIS A 18 -11.51 13.03 -33.67
C HIS A 18 -12.99 13.24 -33.37
N GLY A 19 -13.49 14.41 -33.70
CA GLY A 19 -14.91 14.74 -33.63
C GLY A 19 -15.35 15.58 -34.82
N LYS A 20 -16.66 15.72 -34.98
CA LYS A 20 -17.29 16.56 -35.99
C LYS A 20 -18.47 17.29 -35.34
N ILE A 21 -18.55 18.59 -35.56
CA ILE A 21 -19.70 19.42 -35.17
C ILE A 21 -20.48 19.81 -36.42
N GLU A 22 -21.79 19.64 -36.37
CA GLU A 22 -22.71 20.04 -37.43
C GLU A 22 -23.73 21.01 -36.87
N ILE A 23 -23.71 22.25 -37.35
CA ILE A 23 -24.64 23.30 -36.93
C ILE A 23 -25.74 23.40 -37.97
N LYS A 24 -26.97 23.05 -37.59
CA LYS A 24 -28.14 23.20 -38.45
C LYS A 24 -28.56 24.68 -38.45
N ASN A 25 -28.32 25.36 -39.57
CA ASN A 25 -28.80 26.73 -39.79
C ASN A 25 -29.95 26.71 -40.80
N THR A 26 -31.01 27.45 -40.51
CA THR A 26 -32.31 27.36 -41.21
C THR A 26 -32.29 27.98 -42.62
N ILE A 27 -31.24 28.71 -43.00
CA ILE A 27 -31.30 29.63 -44.14
C ILE A 27 -30.34 29.29 -45.30
N GLN A 28 -29.19 28.60 -45.10
CA GLN A 28 -28.33 28.12 -46.19
C GLN A 28 -27.17 27.27 -45.61
N HIS A 29 -26.89 26.12 -46.25
CA HIS A 29 -25.78 25.17 -46.00
C HIS A 29 -25.28 25.05 -44.55
N GLY A 30 -25.68 23.97 -43.87
CA GLY A 30 -25.18 23.63 -42.53
C GLY A 30 -23.66 23.65 -42.47
N VAL A 31 -23.11 24.36 -41.49
CA VAL A 31 -21.65 24.48 -41.29
C VAL A 31 -21.19 23.24 -40.52
N SER A 32 -20.32 22.45 -41.14
CA SER A 32 -19.65 21.32 -40.50
C SER A 32 -18.19 21.63 -40.22
N GLY A 33 -17.75 21.43 -38.98
CA GLY A 33 -16.37 21.61 -38.54
C GLY A 33 -15.79 20.32 -37.98
N HIS A 34 -14.50 20.08 -38.22
CA HIS A 34 -13.76 18.98 -37.58
C HIS A 34 -13.20 19.47 -36.24
N LEU A 35 -13.40 18.66 -35.20
CA LEU A 35 -12.85 18.87 -33.88
C LEU A 35 -11.62 17.98 -33.71
N THR A 36 -10.48 18.60 -33.42
CA THR A 36 -9.21 17.95 -33.11
C THR A 36 -8.83 18.19 -31.64
N THR A 37 -7.72 17.60 -31.18
CA THR A 37 -7.23 17.74 -29.80
C THR A 37 -7.01 19.19 -29.36
N HIS A 38 -6.70 20.11 -30.29
CA HIS A 38 -6.57 21.54 -30.00
C HIS A 38 -7.88 22.21 -29.54
N ASN A 39 -9.03 21.64 -29.93
CA ASN A 39 -10.36 22.13 -29.55
C ASN A 39 -10.93 21.39 -28.33
N LEU A 40 -10.16 20.46 -27.73
CA LEU A 40 -10.57 19.65 -26.59
C LEU A 40 -9.85 20.12 -25.32
N LEU A 41 -10.62 20.52 -24.31
CA LEU A 41 -10.10 20.81 -22.99
C LEU A 41 -10.26 19.60 -22.07
N LEU A 42 -9.14 19.13 -21.53
CA LEU A 42 -9.10 17.99 -20.63
C LEU A 42 -9.51 18.39 -19.21
N ARG A 43 -10.12 17.45 -18.48
CA ARG A 43 -10.51 17.60 -17.08
C ARG A 43 -9.28 17.78 -16.18
N GLY A 44 -8.96 18.99 -15.77
CA GLY A 44 -7.79 19.30 -14.93
C GLY A 44 -6.80 20.25 -15.59
N SER A 45 -7.02 20.59 -16.87
CA SER A 45 -6.34 21.73 -17.49
C SER A 45 -6.73 23.03 -16.78
N ARG A 46 -5.75 23.90 -16.52
CA ARG A 46 -5.98 25.23 -15.96
C ARG A 46 -5.90 26.24 -17.09
N LEU A 47 -6.97 27.00 -17.27
CA LEU A 47 -6.99 28.11 -18.22
C LEU A 47 -6.05 29.22 -17.72
N LYS A 48 -5.23 29.75 -18.62
CA LYS A 48 -4.31 30.86 -18.35
C LYS A 48 -4.54 31.94 -19.40
N ASP A 49 -4.34 33.19 -19.01
CA ASP A 49 -4.34 34.34 -19.92
C ASP A 49 -5.68 34.57 -20.66
N THR A 50 -6.81 34.12 -20.09
CA THR A 50 -8.18 34.33 -20.61
C THR A 50 -9.20 34.40 -19.48
N ASP A 51 -10.17 35.31 -19.57
CA ASP A 51 -11.15 35.57 -18.49
C ASP A 51 -12.22 34.48 -18.38
N TYR A 52 -12.82 34.08 -19.50
CA TYR A 52 -13.81 33.01 -19.55
C TYR A 52 -13.85 32.33 -20.92
N ILE A 53 -14.37 31.12 -20.94
CA ILE A 53 -14.62 30.33 -22.15
C ILE A 53 -16.01 29.72 -22.08
N VAL A 54 -16.62 29.49 -23.24
CA VAL A 54 -17.87 28.75 -23.38
C VAL A 54 -17.57 27.47 -24.13
N GLY A 55 -17.99 26.33 -23.58
CA GLY A 55 -17.75 25.01 -24.17
C GLY A 55 -18.88 24.05 -23.86
N CYS A 56 -18.92 22.94 -24.60
CA CYS A 56 -19.87 21.86 -24.40
C CYS A 56 -19.14 20.62 -23.86
N ALA A 57 -19.73 19.93 -22.88
CA ALA A 57 -19.16 18.71 -22.32
C ALA A 57 -19.36 17.53 -23.28
N VAL A 58 -18.25 17.01 -23.83
CA VAL A 58 -18.26 15.87 -24.76
C VAL A 58 -18.12 14.53 -24.04
N TYR A 59 -17.20 14.44 -23.06
CA TYR A 59 -16.99 13.27 -22.23
C TYR A 59 -17.21 13.62 -20.77
N THR A 60 -17.87 12.74 -20.01
CA THR A 60 -18.18 12.99 -18.60
C THR A 60 -17.71 11.83 -17.72
N GLY A 61 -17.34 12.14 -16.47
CA GLY A 61 -17.00 11.14 -15.46
C GLY A 61 -15.90 10.15 -15.87
N HIS A 62 -16.26 8.86 -15.86
CA HIS A 62 -15.37 7.74 -16.11
C HIS A 62 -14.88 7.67 -17.57
N ASP A 63 -15.64 8.25 -18.50
CA ASP A 63 -15.32 8.26 -19.92
C ASP A 63 -14.37 9.39 -20.30
N SER A 64 -14.02 10.28 -19.35
CA SER A 64 -13.00 11.29 -19.58
C SER A 64 -11.64 10.63 -19.81
N LYS A 65 -10.88 11.12 -20.80
CA LYS A 65 -9.56 10.59 -21.17
C LYS A 65 -8.60 10.46 -19.98
N LEU A 66 -8.65 11.42 -19.05
CA LEU A 66 -7.83 11.38 -17.83
C LEU A 66 -8.29 10.32 -16.82
N SER A 67 -9.59 10.03 -16.77
CA SER A 67 -10.11 8.91 -15.98
C SER A 67 -9.65 7.57 -16.57
N LEU A 68 -9.69 7.43 -17.91
CA LEU A 68 -9.19 6.25 -18.59
C LEU A 68 -7.67 6.06 -18.47
N ASN A 69 -6.90 7.16 -18.45
CA ASN A 69 -5.47 7.12 -18.19
C ASN A 69 -5.12 7.00 -16.69
N SER A 70 -6.10 7.20 -15.80
CA SER A 70 -5.89 6.96 -14.38
C SER A 70 -5.80 5.45 -14.17
N LYS A 71 -4.59 4.95 -13.89
CA LYS A 71 -4.42 3.57 -13.45
C LYS A 71 -5.28 3.39 -12.20
N ILE A 72 -6.26 2.49 -12.27
CA ILE A 72 -7.00 1.99 -11.11
C ILE A 72 -5.96 1.75 -10.02
N ARG A 73 -6.14 2.43 -8.88
CA ARG A 73 -5.23 2.37 -7.76
C ARG A 73 -5.22 0.94 -7.23
N SER A 74 -4.37 0.10 -7.81
CA SER A 74 -4.08 -1.23 -7.28
C SER A 74 -3.69 -1.02 -5.83
N THR A 75 -4.40 -1.69 -4.93
CA THR A 75 -4.12 -1.71 -3.50
C THR A 75 -2.69 -2.16 -3.34
N LYS A 76 -1.77 -1.19 -3.22
CA LYS A 76 -0.37 -1.46 -2.96
C LYS A 76 -0.31 -1.99 -1.53
N PHE A 77 -0.30 -3.32 -1.38
CA PHE A 77 0.22 -3.95 -0.18
C PHE A 77 1.57 -3.29 0.09
N SER A 78 1.61 -2.48 1.15
CA SER A 78 2.75 -1.61 1.39
C SER A 78 3.97 -2.49 1.61
N THR A 79 5.14 -2.08 1.11
CA THR A 79 6.42 -2.75 1.40
C THR A 79 6.62 -3.00 2.91
N VAL A 80 5.92 -2.22 3.75
CA VAL A 80 5.85 -2.36 5.20
C VAL A 80 5.28 -3.68 5.66
N GLU A 81 4.21 -4.18 5.04
CA GLU A 81 3.60 -5.46 5.45
C GLU A 81 4.59 -6.62 5.25
N LYS A 82 5.37 -6.59 4.16
CA LYS A 82 6.45 -7.55 3.92
C LYS A 82 7.57 -7.44 4.95
N SER A 83 7.92 -6.21 5.37
CA SER A 83 8.95 -5.99 6.40
C SER A 83 8.49 -6.49 7.76
N ILE A 84 7.24 -6.22 8.14
CA ILE A 84 6.63 -6.68 9.39
C ILE A 84 6.62 -8.22 9.41
N ASN A 85 6.16 -8.86 8.33
CA ASN A 85 6.12 -10.32 8.26
C ASN A 85 7.53 -10.95 8.38
N LYS A 86 8.56 -10.32 7.78
CA LYS A 86 9.95 -10.78 7.92
C LYS A 86 10.47 -10.67 9.36
N GLN A 87 10.11 -9.60 10.07
CA GLN A 87 10.47 -9.42 11.48
C GLN A 87 9.77 -10.44 12.38
N ILE A 88 8.47 -10.71 12.16
CA ILE A 88 7.74 -11.77 12.88
C ILE A 88 8.44 -13.13 12.71
N LEU A 89 8.83 -13.49 11.49
CA LEU A 89 9.55 -14.74 11.23
C LEU A 89 10.88 -14.81 12.00
N LEU A 90 11.66 -13.73 12.00
CA LEU A 90 12.93 -13.67 12.74
C LEU A 90 12.71 -13.84 14.26
N PHE A 91 11.68 -13.22 14.81
CA PHE A 91 11.34 -13.40 16.23
C PHE A 91 10.96 -14.84 16.58
N ILE A 92 10.14 -15.50 15.75
CA ILE A 92 9.77 -16.91 15.98
C ILE A 92 11.01 -17.80 15.98
N THR A 93 11.97 -17.56 15.07
CA THR A 93 13.21 -18.35 15.02
C THR A 93 14.08 -18.17 16.26
N ILE A 94 14.22 -16.93 16.77
CA ILE A 94 15.00 -16.66 17.98
C ILE A 94 14.33 -17.27 19.20
N LEU A 95 13.02 -17.10 19.36
CA LEU A 95 12.27 -17.68 20.49
C LEU A 95 12.39 -19.20 20.54
N THR A 96 12.27 -19.86 19.38
CA THR A 96 12.42 -21.32 19.29
C THR A 96 13.83 -21.75 19.70
N PHE A 97 14.85 -20.99 19.31
CA PHE A 97 16.24 -21.25 19.69
C PHE A 97 16.47 -21.10 21.19
N GLU A 98 15.96 -20.04 21.82
CA GLU A 98 16.11 -19.81 23.27
C GLU A 98 15.42 -20.89 24.12
N VAL A 99 14.22 -21.33 23.72
CA VAL A 99 13.51 -22.42 24.42
C VAL A 99 14.28 -23.74 24.34
N ILE A 100 14.83 -24.07 23.16
CA ILE A 100 15.63 -25.29 22.98
C ILE A 100 16.92 -25.20 23.82
N PHE A 101 17.61 -24.06 23.75
CA PHE A 101 18.85 -23.82 24.51
C PHE A 101 18.60 -23.96 26.03
N SER A 102 17.55 -23.33 26.55
CA SER A 102 17.19 -23.40 27.97
C SER A 102 16.79 -24.82 28.41
N CYS A 103 16.11 -25.58 27.56
CA CYS A 103 15.80 -26.98 27.84
C CYS A 103 17.06 -27.84 27.93
N ILE A 104 18.00 -27.69 26.98
CA ILE A 104 19.29 -28.42 27.00
C ILE A 104 20.09 -28.05 28.24
N MET A 105 20.21 -26.74 28.54
CA MET A 105 20.96 -26.26 29.70
C MET A 105 20.38 -26.78 31.02
N LYS A 106 19.05 -26.83 31.16
CA LYS A 106 18.39 -27.44 32.33
C LYS A 106 18.80 -28.91 32.48
N ASN A 107 18.71 -29.69 31.41
CA ASN A 107 19.05 -31.12 31.43
C ASN A 107 20.53 -31.36 31.78
N VAL A 108 21.46 -30.59 31.20
CA VAL A 108 22.90 -30.69 31.49
C VAL A 108 23.19 -30.32 32.94
N PHE A 109 22.58 -29.24 33.45
CA PHE A 109 22.77 -28.79 34.82
C PHE A 109 22.26 -29.81 35.84
N GLN A 110 21.08 -30.38 35.60
CA GLN A 110 20.49 -31.41 36.47
C GLN A 110 21.27 -32.73 36.45
N SER A 111 21.87 -33.08 35.31
CA SER A 111 22.77 -34.24 35.20
C SER A 111 24.10 -34.04 35.95
N THR A 112 24.64 -32.82 35.91
CA THR A 112 25.96 -32.51 36.47
C THR A 112 25.94 -32.20 37.97
N TYR A 113 24.91 -31.50 38.44
CA TYR A 113 24.82 -31.04 39.83
C TYR A 113 23.63 -31.68 40.55
N LYS A 114 23.87 -32.85 41.15
CA LYS A 114 22.93 -33.49 42.06
C LYS A 114 23.01 -32.79 43.42
N LEU A 115 22.25 -31.72 43.59
CA LEU A 115 22.23 -30.92 44.81
C LEU A 115 21.23 -31.56 45.80
N PRO A 116 21.70 -32.12 46.94
CA PRO A 116 20.83 -32.86 47.87
C PRO A 116 19.79 -31.99 48.59
N TYR A 117 19.86 -30.66 48.45
CA TYR A 117 18.91 -29.70 49.02
C TYR A 117 17.83 -29.24 48.02
N LEU A 118 17.90 -29.61 46.74
CA LEU A 118 16.98 -29.16 45.69
C LEU A 118 15.67 -29.96 45.60
N GLY A 119 15.44 -30.90 46.52
CA GLY A 119 14.30 -31.81 46.51
C GLY A 119 14.59 -33.13 45.77
N PRO A 120 13.66 -34.11 45.82
CA PRO A 120 13.84 -35.41 45.16
C PRO A 120 14.00 -35.22 43.64
N GLU A 121 14.80 -36.09 43.00
CA GLU A 121 14.94 -36.07 41.54
C GLU A 121 13.54 -36.21 40.90
N GLU A 122 13.07 -35.13 40.28
CA GLU A 122 11.85 -35.19 39.49
C GLU A 122 12.06 -36.18 38.37
N SER A 123 11.28 -37.26 38.37
CA SER A 123 11.24 -38.16 37.23
C SER A 123 10.80 -37.37 36.00
N ILE A 124 11.42 -37.67 34.85
CA ILE A 124 11.13 -37.02 33.58
C ILE A 124 9.69 -37.41 33.19
N ASN A 125 8.73 -36.61 33.63
CA ASN A 125 7.33 -36.86 33.42
C ASN A 125 6.81 -35.85 32.41
N VAL A 126 5.82 -36.25 31.61
CA VAL A 126 5.32 -35.40 30.51
C VAL A 126 4.79 -34.06 31.04
N GLY A 127 4.22 -34.07 32.25
CA GLY A 127 3.73 -32.88 32.94
C GLY A 127 4.83 -31.89 33.37
N SER A 128 5.99 -32.36 33.85
CA SER A 128 7.08 -31.46 34.27
C SER A 128 7.74 -30.79 33.07
N VAL A 129 7.92 -31.52 31.97
CA VAL A 129 8.41 -30.95 30.69
C VAL A 129 7.48 -29.88 30.14
N ILE A 130 6.16 -30.08 30.23
CA ILE A 130 5.16 -29.09 29.80
C ILE A 130 5.15 -27.86 30.71
N LEU A 131 5.29 -28.05 32.03
CA LEU A 131 5.37 -26.94 32.99
C LEU A 131 6.65 -26.11 32.80
N ASP A 132 7.78 -26.76 32.56
CA ASP A 132 9.03 -26.07 32.21
C ASP A 132 8.89 -25.28 30.92
N PHE A 133 8.30 -25.90 29.88
CA PHE A 133 8.04 -25.24 28.61
C PHE A 133 7.13 -24.01 28.78
N LEU A 134 6.08 -24.12 29.59
CA LEU A 134 5.19 -22.99 29.92
C LEU A 134 5.93 -21.90 30.71
N ASN A 135 6.77 -22.25 31.68
CA ASN A 135 7.57 -21.29 32.44
C ASN A 135 8.53 -20.51 31.55
N PHE A 136 9.28 -21.20 30.68
CA PHE A 136 10.16 -20.53 29.71
C PHE A 136 9.36 -19.67 28.72
N THR A 137 8.20 -20.16 28.25
CA THR A 137 7.31 -19.40 27.36
C THR A 137 6.84 -18.10 28.02
N VAL A 138 6.44 -18.12 29.29
CA VAL A 138 6.03 -16.92 30.04
C VAL A 138 7.21 -15.98 30.27
N LEU A 139 8.40 -16.51 30.59
CA LEU A 139 9.61 -15.72 30.80
C LEU A 139 9.98 -14.93 29.53
N TYR A 140 9.95 -15.59 28.37
CA TYR A 140 10.24 -14.96 27.09
C TYR A 140 9.09 -14.13 26.53
N ASN A 141 7.86 -14.35 27.01
CA ASN A 141 6.71 -13.54 26.63
C ASN A 141 6.91 -12.06 26.98
N TYR A 142 7.72 -11.72 27.99
CA TYR A 142 8.05 -10.32 28.33
C TYR A 142 9.12 -9.71 27.40
N THR A 143 9.95 -10.53 26.75
CA THR A 143 10.93 -10.11 25.74
C THR A 143 10.26 -9.76 24.40
N VAL A 144 9.11 -10.38 24.09
CA VAL A 144 8.30 -10.12 22.89
C VAL A 144 7.69 -8.69 22.82
N PRO A 145 7.05 -8.13 23.86
CA PRO A 145 6.40 -6.82 23.78
C PRO A 145 7.40 -5.66 23.66
N ILE A 146 8.61 -5.79 24.20
CA ILE A 146 9.63 -4.72 24.12
C ILE A 146 10.21 -4.64 22.71
N SER A 147 10.55 -5.79 22.14
CA SER A 147 11.21 -5.89 20.84
C SER A 147 10.25 -5.64 19.67
N LEU A 148 8.99 -6.06 19.79
CA LEU A 148 7.95 -5.81 18.79
C LEU A 148 7.54 -4.33 18.75
N TYR A 149 7.29 -3.70 19.91
CA TYR A 149 6.88 -2.30 19.98
C TYR A 149 7.92 -1.36 19.35
N VAL A 150 9.21 -1.57 19.67
CA VAL A 150 10.31 -0.79 19.09
C VAL A 150 10.44 -1.02 17.58
N THR A 151 10.29 -2.26 17.13
CA THR A 151 10.40 -2.64 15.72
C THR A 151 9.26 -2.06 14.87
N ILE A 152 8.03 -2.11 15.38
CA ILE A 152 6.86 -1.52 14.72
C ILE A 152 7.01 0.01 14.69
N GLY A 153 7.38 0.64 15.81
CA GLY A 153 7.58 2.10 15.87
C GLY A 153 8.63 2.60 14.87
N LYS A 154 9.78 1.91 14.76
CA LYS A 154 10.82 2.24 13.77
C LYS A 154 10.33 2.03 12.32
N SER A 155 9.67 0.91 12.05
CA SER A 155 9.14 0.61 10.71
C SER A 155 8.09 1.63 10.26
N ILE A 156 7.20 2.06 11.17
CA ILE A 156 6.23 3.13 10.93
C ILE A 156 6.94 4.45 10.67
N SER A 157 7.95 4.82 11.48
CA SER A 157 8.69 6.08 11.30
C SER A 157 9.45 6.12 9.97
N ILE A 158 10.05 5.01 9.55
CA ILE A 158 10.73 4.88 8.25
C ILE A 158 9.72 5.01 7.11
N LEU A 159 8.54 4.38 7.24
CA LEU A 159 7.48 4.52 6.25
C LEU A 159 6.99 5.96 6.16
N MET A 160 6.72 6.61 7.29
CA MET A 160 6.26 8.00 7.30
C MET A 160 7.28 8.91 6.63
N ASN A 161 8.58 8.72 6.90
CA ASN A 161 9.66 9.45 6.25
C ASN A 161 9.72 9.19 4.74
N LYS A 162 9.59 7.93 4.33
CA LYS A 162 9.57 7.55 2.90
C LYS A 162 8.35 8.11 2.17
N LEU A 163 7.19 8.14 2.83
CA LEU A 163 5.96 8.70 2.29
C LEU A 163 6.06 10.23 2.19
N SER A 164 6.63 10.90 3.20
CA SER A 164 6.86 12.35 3.15
C SER A 164 7.83 12.72 2.04
N LEU A 165 8.90 11.95 1.82
CA LEU A 165 9.84 12.18 0.71
C LEU A 165 9.16 12.02 -0.65
N GLN A 166 8.34 10.97 -0.83
CA GLN A 166 7.58 10.79 -2.07
C GLN A 166 6.58 11.93 -2.32
N LEU A 167 5.93 12.45 -1.27
CA LEU A 167 5.04 13.60 -1.40
C LEU A 167 5.79 14.89 -1.74
N ILE A 168 7.02 15.07 -1.23
CA ILE A 168 7.88 16.21 -1.55
C ILE A 168 8.37 16.11 -3.00
N ASP A 169 8.85 14.95 -3.44
CA ASP A 169 9.28 14.73 -4.83
C ASP A 169 8.12 14.94 -5.82
N CYS A 170 6.91 14.48 -5.49
CA CYS A 170 5.72 14.74 -6.30
C CYS A 170 5.32 16.22 -6.34
N ARG A 171 5.59 17.00 -5.29
CA ARG A 171 5.29 18.44 -5.25
C ARG A 171 6.31 19.26 -6.06
N PHE A 172 7.56 18.82 -6.16
CA PHE A 172 8.59 19.50 -6.96
C PHE A 172 8.58 19.10 -8.45
N SER A 173 7.86 18.05 -8.83
CA SER A 173 7.72 17.59 -10.22
C SER A 173 6.54 18.21 -10.99
N THR A 174 5.81 19.16 -10.40
CA THR A 174 4.72 19.94 -11.04
C THR A 174 5.03 21.42 -10.99
#